data_AF-A0A523GSV4-F1
#
_entry.id   AF-A0A523GSV4-F1
#
_cell.length_a   1.000
_cell.length_b   1.000
_cell.length_c   1.000
_cell.angle_alpha   90.00
_cell.angle_beta   90.00
_cell.angle_gamma   90.00
#
_symmetry.space_group_name_H-M   'P 1'
#
loop_
_entity.id
_entity.type
_entity.pdbx_description
1 polymer ?
#
loop_
_entity_poly.entity_id
_entity_poly.type
_entity_poly.pdbx_seq_one_letter_code
_entity_poly.pdbx_strand_id
1 'polypeptide(L)'
;MDAFFVTVGGQRAEVLMDDYSGVWVARDLMVTETGEVNVELNRGPVIVASGSTRAMAGWMSILPPFFAILIALVFKRVVPALFVGLWLGAVLIVGLTPGGLGSGFLDAFAVYVVGAFTKTENAQIILFSFMIGGMIGIISKNGGMQGIVDKIVRFATSPKRGQLSTAWLGLAIFFDDYANTLVVGNTMRPVTDKLKISREKLSYIVDSTAAPVACIALVTTWIGTEVGLIQASLDTMPGISGSAYELFISSIPYSFYPILAILFVFLVAGMGRDFGPMYKAEIRARTTGQVLGPDAQVDSAAASSKELTPIEGKPRRWYNGAIPVLVMIGALIWGLFQTGSGDSIREIIGSADSYTSLLWASLLGVFAAAVLSAVQRILTIGEIVEAWYSGLKGMMFAMIILILAWSLAETTTVLHSADYLVSVLGDSLNPGFVPAIVFILAAITAFSTGSSWGAMGILMPLVLPLAWAVMTANQMTDIGSYHILYSTIASVLAGAVWGDHCSPISDTTILSSMAS
;
A
#
# COMPACT_ATOMS: atom_id res chain seq x y z
N MET A 1 45.43 13.74 -21.15
CA MET A 1 44.10 14.38 -21.20
C MET A 1 43.96 15.14 -19.92
N ASP A 2 43.67 16.44 -19.95
CA ASP A 2 43.53 17.21 -18.71
C ASP A 2 42.26 16.76 -17.99
N ALA A 3 42.39 16.36 -16.73
CA ALA A 3 41.26 15.96 -15.91
C ALA A 3 40.31 17.15 -15.63
N PHE A 4 39.02 16.85 -15.54
CA PHE A 4 38.00 17.80 -15.12
C PHE A 4 37.90 17.81 -13.59
N PHE A 5 37.72 18.98 -13.00
CA PHE A 5 37.52 19.17 -11.57
C PHE A 5 36.29 20.03 -11.34
N VAL A 6 35.50 19.72 -10.33
CA VAL A 6 34.42 20.58 -9.85
C VAL A 6 34.87 21.24 -8.55
N THR A 7 34.71 22.56 -8.48
CA THR A 7 34.93 23.36 -7.28
C THR A 7 33.59 23.82 -6.74
N VAL A 8 33.29 23.53 -5.48
CA VAL A 8 32.05 23.96 -4.79
C VAL A 8 32.42 24.51 -3.42
N GLY A 9 32.06 25.76 -3.13
CA GLY A 9 32.31 26.36 -1.81
C GLY A 9 33.79 26.31 -1.38
N GLY A 10 34.72 26.40 -2.34
CA GLY A 10 36.17 26.32 -2.10
C GLY A 10 36.74 24.91 -2.00
N GLN A 11 35.93 23.85 -2.01
CA GLN A 11 36.40 22.46 -2.12
C GLN A 11 36.49 22.03 -3.58
N ARG A 12 37.51 21.24 -3.93
CA ARG A 12 37.77 20.78 -5.31
C ARG A 12 37.83 19.26 -5.35
N ALA A 13 37.04 18.65 -6.24
CA ALA A 13 37.04 17.21 -6.47
C ALA A 13 37.21 16.91 -7.96
N GLU A 14 37.85 15.79 -8.27
CA GLU A 14 37.95 15.28 -9.63
C GLU A 14 36.57 14.79 -10.11
N VAL A 15 36.27 15.05 -11.38
CA VAL A 15 35.04 14.58 -12.01
C VAL A 15 35.35 13.30 -12.76
N LEU A 16 34.67 12.23 -12.37
CA LEU A 16 34.83 10.90 -12.97
C LEU A 16 33.54 10.54 -13.72
N MET A 17 33.66 9.79 -14.82
CA MET A 17 32.49 9.21 -15.46
C MET A 17 31.99 8.07 -14.57
N ASP A 18 30.72 8.13 -14.18
CA ASP A 18 30.05 7.00 -13.55
C ASP A 18 29.69 5.96 -14.62
N ASP A 19 30.35 4.81 -14.56
CA ASP A 19 30.22 3.73 -15.54
C ASP A 19 28.79 3.17 -15.65
N TYR A 20 27.94 3.38 -14.62
CA TYR A 20 26.56 2.93 -14.60
C TYR A 20 25.59 3.92 -15.23
N SER A 21 25.74 5.22 -14.93
CA SER A 21 24.81 6.26 -15.38
C SER A 21 25.25 6.97 -16.67
N GLY A 22 26.54 6.86 -17.04
CA GLY A 22 27.12 7.63 -18.15
C GLY A 22 27.18 9.13 -17.86
N VAL A 23 27.05 9.53 -16.59
CA VAL A 23 27.08 10.91 -16.13
C VAL A 23 28.43 11.19 -15.46
N TRP A 24 28.94 12.40 -15.65
CA TRP A 24 30.14 12.88 -14.97
C TRP A 24 29.80 13.30 -13.53
N VAL A 25 30.41 12.64 -12.55
CA VAL A 25 30.11 12.81 -11.12
C VAL A 25 31.37 13.18 -10.35
N ALA A 26 31.26 14.15 -9.45
CA ALA A 26 32.24 14.42 -8.40
C ALA A 26 31.65 14.02 -7.05
N ARG A 27 32.42 13.30 -6.22
CA ARG A 27 31.99 12.77 -4.91
C ARG A 27 32.82 13.41 -3.78
N ASP A 28 32.35 13.22 -2.54
CA ASP A 28 33.04 13.62 -1.30
C ASP A 28 33.34 15.11 -1.16
N LEU A 29 32.55 15.96 -1.81
CA LEU A 29 32.59 17.41 -1.62
C LEU A 29 31.75 17.81 -0.40
N MET A 30 32.39 18.43 0.59
CA MET A 30 31.69 18.99 1.75
C MET A 30 31.67 20.52 1.69
N VAL A 31 30.47 21.08 1.64
CA VAL A 31 30.26 22.52 1.75
C VAL A 31 29.86 22.85 3.18
N THR A 32 30.63 23.73 3.82
CA THR A 32 30.40 24.15 5.21
C THR A 32 29.44 25.34 5.32
N GLU A 33 29.21 26.05 4.23
CA GLU A 33 28.32 27.21 4.15
C GLU A 33 26.89 26.79 3.78
N THR A 34 25.89 27.54 4.27
CA THR A 34 24.48 27.40 3.89
C THR A 34 24.05 28.60 3.07
N GLY A 35 23.22 28.37 2.04
CA GLY A 35 22.78 29.42 1.12
C GLY A 35 23.22 29.14 -0.30
N GLU A 36 23.32 30.18 -1.11
CA GLU A 36 23.76 30.06 -2.49
C GLU A 36 25.28 29.85 -2.55
N VAL A 37 25.70 28.82 -3.28
CA VAL A 37 27.09 28.38 -3.39
C VAL A 37 27.43 28.23 -4.86
N ASN A 38 28.54 28.84 -5.28
CA ASN A 38 29.02 28.74 -6.65
C ASN A 38 29.61 27.35 -6.91
N VAL A 39 29.26 26.80 -8.07
CA VAL A 39 29.76 25.53 -8.62
C VAL A 39 30.53 25.85 -9.88
N GLU A 40 31.81 25.54 -9.91
CA GLU A 40 32.69 25.81 -11.05
C GLU A 40 33.28 24.51 -11.59
N LEU A 41 33.02 24.21 -12.86
CA LEU A 41 33.68 23.14 -13.59
C LEU A 41 34.98 23.69 -14.18
N ASN A 42 36.09 23.08 -13.80
CA ASN A 42 37.45 23.48 -14.14
C ASN A 42 38.13 22.41 -14.99
N ARG A 43 38.89 22.83 -16.01
CA ARG A 43 39.84 21.98 -16.74
C ARG A 43 41.23 22.60 -16.57
N GLY A 44 42.04 22.02 -15.69
CA GLY A 44 43.29 22.64 -15.24
C GLY A 44 43.02 23.96 -14.48
N PRO A 45 43.59 25.10 -14.90
CA PRO A 45 43.33 26.42 -14.31
C PRO A 45 42.16 27.18 -14.95
N VAL A 46 41.52 26.63 -15.99
CA VAL A 46 40.47 27.33 -16.75
C VAL A 46 39.09 26.88 -16.27
N ILE A 47 38.24 27.84 -15.93
CA ILE A 47 36.81 27.61 -15.68
C ILE A 47 36.12 27.36 -17.02
N VAL A 48 35.55 26.17 -17.17
CA VAL A 48 34.84 25.70 -18.38
C VAL A 48 33.35 26.00 -18.27
N ALA A 49 32.78 25.92 -17.07
CA ALA A 49 31.40 26.30 -16.79
C ALA A 49 31.26 26.74 -15.32
N SER A 50 30.29 27.61 -15.05
CA SER A 50 29.95 28.03 -13.70
C SER A 50 28.44 28.06 -13.53
N GLY A 51 27.96 27.70 -12.35
CA GLY A 51 26.57 27.84 -11.92
C GLY A 51 26.51 28.12 -10.42
N SER A 52 25.30 28.24 -9.90
CA SER A 52 25.07 28.27 -8.45
C SER A 52 24.13 27.13 -8.06
N THR A 53 24.33 26.62 -6.85
CA THR A 53 23.43 25.67 -6.20
C THR A 53 23.15 26.16 -4.79
N ARG A 54 22.17 25.56 -4.11
CA ARG A 54 21.87 25.89 -2.72
C ARG A 54 22.37 24.80 -1.78
N ALA A 55 23.23 25.17 -0.85
CA ALA A 55 23.63 24.32 0.26
C ALA A 55 22.70 24.51 1.46
N MET A 56 22.30 23.41 2.08
CA MET A 56 21.52 23.37 3.31
C MET A 56 22.10 22.31 4.25
N ALA A 57 21.81 22.41 5.55
CA ALA A 57 22.26 21.39 6.49
C ALA A 57 21.54 20.05 6.22
N GLY A 58 22.30 18.96 6.14
CA GLY A 58 21.80 17.65 5.73
C GLY A 58 20.61 17.15 6.57
N TRP A 59 20.59 17.39 7.89
CA TRP A 59 19.46 16.99 8.76
C TRP A 59 18.11 17.61 8.35
N MET A 60 18.13 18.73 7.62
CA MET A 60 16.91 19.39 7.16
C MET A 60 16.19 18.56 6.10
N SER A 61 16.89 17.72 5.34
CA SER A 61 16.28 16.83 4.34
C SER A 61 15.33 15.79 4.95
N ILE A 62 15.44 15.52 6.26
CA ILE A 62 14.59 14.57 6.99
C ILE A 62 13.34 15.22 7.57
N LEU A 63 13.27 16.55 7.60
CA LEU A 63 12.11 17.26 8.14
C LEU A 63 10.80 16.91 7.42
N PRO A 64 10.73 16.84 6.06
CA PRO A 64 9.50 16.49 5.37
C PRO A 64 8.90 15.14 5.82
N PRO A 65 9.62 14.00 5.77
CA PRO A 65 9.07 12.74 6.24
C PRO A 65 8.87 12.71 7.76
N PHE A 66 9.74 13.35 8.55
CA PHE A 66 9.58 13.43 10.00
C PHE A 66 8.27 14.12 10.38
N PHE A 67 7.96 15.27 9.77
CA PHE A 67 6.72 15.99 10.01
C PHE A 67 5.51 15.25 9.45
N ALA A 68 5.64 14.55 8.32
CA ALA A 68 4.58 13.67 7.84
C ALA A 68 4.23 12.60 8.91
N ILE A 69 5.23 11.92 9.48
CA ILE A 69 5.01 10.95 10.56
C ILE A 69 4.43 11.67 11.80
N LEU A 70 5.06 12.75 12.27
CA LEU A 70 4.64 13.46 13.48
C LEU A 70 3.18 13.94 13.38
N ILE A 71 2.78 14.54 12.27
CA ILE A 71 1.42 15.03 12.05
C ILE A 71 0.45 13.87 11.93
N ALA A 72 0.85 12.78 11.27
CA ALA A 72 0.05 11.55 11.22
C ALA A 72 -0.22 11.01 12.64
N LEU A 73 0.77 11.01 13.52
CA LEU A 73 0.65 10.57 14.91
C LEU A 73 -0.20 11.53 15.77
N VAL A 74 -0.02 12.84 15.61
CA VAL A 74 -0.69 13.87 16.43
C VAL A 74 -2.14 14.10 16.00
N PHE A 75 -2.35 14.33 14.71
CA PHE A 75 -3.67 14.68 14.17
C PHE A 75 -4.50 13.46 13.78
N LYS A 76 -3.88 12.27 13.69
CA LYS A 76 -4.56 11.01 13.33
C LYS A 76 -5.25 11.11 11.97
N ARG A 77 -4.61 11.82 11.02
CA ARG A 77 -5.11 12.07 9.66
C ARG A 77 -3.97 11.99 8.67
N VAL A 78 -4.02 10.99 7.78
CA VAL A 78 -2.97 10.69 6.79
C VAL A 78 -2.83 11.78 5.74
N VAL A 79 -3.94 12.16 5.08
CA VAL A 79 -3.90 13.08 3.94
C VAL A 79 -3.30 14.45 4.32
N PRO A 80 -3.73 15.11 5.41
CA PRO A 80 -3.08 16.34 5.87
C PRO A 80 -1.61 16.13 6.23
N ALA A 81 -1.25 14.98 6.80
CA ALA A 81 0.12 14.69 7.19
C ALA A 81 1.07 14.56 5.99
N LEU A 82 0.66 13.81 4.97
CA LEU A 82 1.40 13.71 3.70
C LEU A 82 1.51 15.07 3.02
N PHE A 83 0.42 15.85 2.99
CA PHE A 83 0.44 17.17 2.36
C PHE A 83 1.37 18.15 3.09
N VAL A 84 1.39 18.16 4.43
CA VAL A 84 2.31 19.04 5.18
C VAL A 84 3.75 18.59 5.01
N GLY A 85 4.02 17.28 4.99
CA GLY A 85 5.34 16.75 4.64
C GLY A 85 5.78 17.25 3.26
N LEU A 86 4.92 17.07 2.24
CA LEU A 86 5.16 17.52 0.87
C LEU A 86 5.42 19.03 0.80
N TRP A 87 4.57 19.83 1.47
CA TRP A 87 4.73 21.29 1.50
C TRP A 87 6.06 21.69 2.12
N LEU A 88 6.44 21.10 3.25
CA LEU A 88 7.75 21.34 3.86
C LEU A 88 8.89 20.93 2.93
N GLY A 89 8.76 19.81 2.21
CA GLY A 89 9.72 19.39 1.20
C GLY A 89 9.90 20.42 0.10
N ALA A 90 8.80 20.87 -0.50
CA ALA A 90 8.81 21.90 -1.54
C ALA A 90 9.41 23.23 -1.03
N VAL A 91 9.07 23.66 0.19
CA VAL A 91 9.66 24.87 0.80
C VAL A 91 11.16 24.73 1.01
N LEU A 92 11.64 23.56 1.45
CA LEU A 92 13.06 23.33 1.64
C LEU A 92 13.83 23.38 0.32
N ILE A 93 13.24 22.85 -0.74
CA ILE A 93 13.82 22.89 -2.09
C ILE A 93 13.91 24.33 -2.60
N VAL A 94 12.82 25.10 -2.49
CA VAL A 94 12.80 26.50 -2.98
C VAL A 94 13.64 27.43 -2.11
N GLY A 95 13.46 27.40 -0.79
CA GLY A 95 13.95 28.47 0.09
C GLY A 95 13.20 28.53 1.41
N LEU A 96 13.90 28.51 2.55
CA LEU A 96 13.32 28.93 3.83
C LEU A 96 13.26 30.47 3.91
N THR A 97 12.46 31.06 3.03
CA THR A 97 12.20 32.49 2.98
C THR A 97 10.68 32.73 3.02
N PRO A 98 10.19 33.92 3.40
CA PRO A 98 8.77 34.23 3.35
C PRO A 98 8.17 34.02 1.94
N GLY A 99 8.94 34.32 0.88
CA GLY A 99 8.57 34.02 -0.50
C GLY A 99 8.54 32.52 -0.79
N GLY A 100 9.54 31.78 -0.31
CA GLY A 100 9.65 30.33 -0.46
C GLY A 100 8.54 29.54 0.24
N LEU A 101 8.00 30.04 1.36
CA LEU A 101 6.82 29.47 2.00
C LEU A 101 5.59 29.49 1.07
N GLY A 102 5.38 30.61 0.38
CA GLY A 102 4.27 30.80 -0.55
C GLY A 102 4.47 30.05 -1.86
N SER A 103 5.64 30.18 -2.49
CA SER A 103 5.92 29.45 -3.74
C SER A 103 6.01 27.94 -3.50
N GLY A 104 6.64 27.49 -2.42
CA GLY A 104 6.69 26.07 -2.05
C GLY A 104 5.29 25.45 -1.82
N PHE A 105 4.33 26.22 -1.30
CA PHE A 105 2.93 25.76 -1.21
C PHE A 105 2.30 25.56 -2.60
N LEU A 106 2.55 26.47 -3.54
CA LEU A 106 2.05 26.34 -4.91
C LEU A 106 2.77 25.22 -5.67
N ASP A 107 4.08 25.12 -5.53
CA ASP A 107 4.93 24.11 -6.18
C ASP A 107 4.63 22.70 -5.66
N ALA A 108 4.28 22.55 -4.37
CA ALA A 108 3.78 21.30 -3.82
C ALA A 108 2.68 20.69 -4.69
N PHE A 109 1.76 21.51 -5.19
CA PHE A 109 0.70 21.05 -6.07
C PHE A 109 1.10 21.09 -7.55
N ALA A 110 1.56 22.24 -8.05
CA ALA A 110 1.79 22.49 -9.47
C ALA A 110 2.99 21.72 -10.05
N VAL A 111 3.99 21.44 -9.23
CA VAL A 111 5.21 20.71 -9.65
C VAL A 111 5.13 19.27 -9.17
N TYR A 112 5.05 19.02 -7.86
CA TYR A 112 5.23 17.67 -7.33
C TYR A 112 3.97 16.79 -7.44
N VAL A 113 2.76 17.32 -7.23
CA VAL A 113 1.52 16.54 -7.43
C VAL A 113 1.28 16.28 -8.91
N VAL A 114 1.46 17.29 -9.77
CA VAL A 114 1.36 17.11 -11.22
C VAL A 114 2.45 16.17 -11.74
N GLY A 115 3.71 16.35 -11.31
CA GLY A 115 4.83 15.49 -11.66
C GLY A 115 4.53 14.04 -11.31
N ALA A 116 4.15 13.77 -10.06
CA ALA A 116 3.74 12.44 -9.60
C ALA A 116 2.58 11.86 -10.42
N PHE A 117 1.56 12.65 -10.76
CA PHE A 117 0.39 12.17 -11.52
C PHE A 117 0.72 11.88 -13.00
N THR A 118 1.64 12.63 -13.60
CA THR A 118 1.97 12.53 -15.03
C THR A 118 2.99 11.45 -15.38
N LYS A 119 3.63 10.82 -14.38
CA LYS A 119 4.46 9.62 -14.60
C LYS A 119 3.60 8.49 -15.17
N THR A 120 4.06 7.87 -16.25
CA THR A 120 3.30 6.84 -16.97
C THR A 120 2.90 5.70 -16.05
N GLU A 121 3.85 5.19 -15.26
CA GLU A 121 3.67 4.06 -14.34
C GLU A 121 2.64 4.40 -13.26
N ASN A 122 2.72 5.61 -12.71
CA ASN A 122 1.75 6.12 -11.72
C ASN A 122 0.34 6.24 -12.31
N ALA A 123 0.22 6.75 -13.54
CA ALA A 123 -1.06 6.84 -14.23
C ALA A 123 -1.64 5.44 -14.54
N GLN A 124 -0.79 4.48 -14.93
CA GLN A 124 -1.20 3.08 -15.13
C GLN A 124 -1.71 2.46 -13.82
N ILE A 125 -1.02 2.70 -12.69
CA ILE A 125 -1.45 2.27 -11.35
C ILE A 125 -2.83 2.79 -10.98
N ILE A 126 -3.04 4.10 -11.15
CA ILE A 126 -4.34 4.72 -10.88
C ILE A 126 -5.42 4.09 -11.75
N LEU A 127 -5.13 3.91 -13.04
CA LEU A 127 -6.10 3.39 -14.00
C LEU A 127 -6.51 1.94 -13.68
N PHE A 128 -5.57 1.02 -13.49
CA PHE A 128 -5.97 -0.36 -13.17
C PHE A 128 -6.63 -0.45 -11.78
N SER A 129 -6.22 0.37 -10.81
CA SER A 129 -6.83 0.40 -9.47
C SER A 129 -8.30 0.82 -9.55
N PHE A 130 -8.62 1.85 -10.36
CA PHE A 130 -10.01 2.22 -10.63
C PHE A 130 -10.78 1.14 -11.37
N MET A 131 -10.15 0.44 -12.32
CA MET A 131 -10.79 -0.67 -13.02
C MET A 131 -11.13 -1.82 -12.05
N ILE A 132 -10.22 -2.21 -11.16
CA ILE A 132 -10.47 -3.23 -10.13
C ILE A 132 -11.61 -2.77 -9.20
N GLY A 133 -11.55 -1.55 -8.67
CA GLY A 133 -12.62 -0.99 -7.84
C GLY A 133 -13.98 -1.00 -8.54
N GLY A 134 -14.02 -0.60 -9.81
CA GLY A 134 -15.24 -0.62 -10.61
C GLY A 134 -15.76 -2.03 -10.90
N MET A 135 -14.88 -3.00 -11.15
CA MET A 135 -15.25 -4.41 -11.25
C MET A 135 -15.95 -4.88 -9.97
N ILE A 136 -15.39 -4.56 -8.80
CA ILE A 136 -15.97 -4.91 -7.50
C ILE A 136 -17.33 -4.25 -7.30
N GLY A 137 -17.47 -3.00 -7.73
CA GLY A 137 -18.76 -2.29 -7.74
C GLY A 137 -19.83 -3.06 -8.54
N ILE A 138 -19.50 -3.51 -9.75
CA ILE A 138 -20.41 -4.30 -10.60
C ILE A 138 -20.74 -5.65 -9.93
N ILE A 139 -19.74 -6.37 -9.43
CA ILE A 139 -19.93 -7.69 -8.79
C ILE A 139 -20.79 -7.59 -7.52
N SER A 140 -20.60 -6.52 -6.75
CA SER A 140 -21.40 -6.25 -5.56
C SER A 140 -22.86 -5.99 -5.94
N LYS A 141 -23.10 -5.13 -6.95
CA LYS A 141 -24.45 -4.78 -7.39
C LYS A 141 -25.19 -5.91 -8.10
N ASN A 142 -24.48 -6.75 -8.85
CA ASN A 142 -25.07 -7.87 -9.59
C ASN A 142 -25.36 -9.10 -8.71
N GLY A 143 -25.05 -9.05 -7.41
CA GLY A 143 -25.31 -10.13 -6.46
C GLY A 143 -24.33 -11.30 -6.54
N GLY A 144 -23.19 -11.14 -7.23
CA GLY A 144 -22.12 -12.14 -7.31
C GLY A 144 -21.53 -12.46 -5.95
N MET A 145 -21.24 -11.41 -5.17
CA MET A 145 -20.76 -11.50 -3.78
C MET A 145 -21.71 -12.33 -2.92
N GLN A 146 -22.99 -11.93 -2.89
CA GLN A 146 -24.02 -12.62 -2.14
C GLN A 146 -24.19 -14.09 -2.58
N GLY A 147 -24.06 -14.37 -3.88
CA GLY A 147 -24.13 -15.73 -4.38
C GLY A 147 -23.03 -16.64 -3.83
N ILE A 148 -21.79 -16.13 -3.67
CA ILE A 148 -20.69 -16.85 -3.02
C ILE A 148 -21.08 -17.15 -1.56
N VAL A 149 -21.62 -16.14 -0.87
CA VAL A 149 -22.04 -16.30 0.52
C VAL A 149 -23.13 -17.37 0.67
N ASP A 150 -24.16 -17.35 -0.18
CA ASP A 150 -25.29 -18.29 -0.14
C ASP A 150 -24.86 -19.77 -0.31
N LYS A 151 -23.66 -20.01 -0.87
CA LYS A 151 -23.04 -21.33 -0.95
C LYS A 151 -22.31 -21.70 0.33
N ILE A 152 -21.53 -20.78 0.89
CA ILE A 152 -20.69 -21.05 2.07
C ILE A 152 -21.53 -21.14 3.36
N VAL A 153 -22.57 -20.31 3.50
CA VAL A 153 -23.45 -20.28 4.70
C VAL A 153 -24.12 -21.63 4.96
N ARG A 154 -24.33 -22.47 3.95
CA ARG A 154 -24.93 -23.81 4.12
C ARG A 154 -24.10 -24.74 5.01
N PHE A 155 -22.80 -24.47 5.13
CA PHE A 155 -21.91 -25.24 5.99
C PHE A 155 -21.89 -24.75 7.44
N ALA A 156 -22.43 -23.56 7.72
CA ALA A 156 -22.48 -22.93 9.04
C ALA A 156 -23.61 -23.51 9.91
N THR A 157 -23.50 -24.78 10.28
CA THR A 157 -24.54 -25.51 11.05
C THR A 157 -24.26 -25.58 12.55
N SER A 158 -23.02 -25.34 12.97
CA SER A 158 -22.62 -25.34 14.37
C SER A 158 -21.71 -24.14 14.65
N PRO A 159 -21.54 -23.72 15.91
CA PRO A 159 -20.64 -22.63 16.29
C PRO A 159 -19.28 -22.63 15.60
N LYS A 160 -18.55 -23.74 15.73
CA LYS A 160 -17.23 -23.94 15.11
C LYS A 160 -17.31 -23.85 13.59
N ARG A 161 -18.30 -24.51 12.98
CA ARG A 161 -18.49 -24.47 11.53
C ARG A 161 -18.88 -23.09 11.05
N GLY A 162 -19.65 -22.32 11.81
CA GLY A 162 -20.02 -20.95 11.52
C GLY A 162 -18.80 -20.03 11.49
N GLN A 163 -17.95 -20.08 12.51
CA GLN A 163 -16.71 -19.30 12.55
C GLN A 163 -15.76 -19.66 11.40
N LEU A 164 -15.57 -20.96 11.13
CA LEU A 164 -14.75 -21.41 9.99
C LEU A 164 -15.35 -21.01 8.65
N SER A 165 -16.67 -21.09 8.49
CA SER A 165 -17.37 -20.62 7.29
C SER A 165 -17.19 -19.11 7.09
N THR A 166 -17.25 -18.30 8.16
CA THR A 166 -16.94 -16.87 8.09
C THR A 166 -15.50 -16.64 7.62
N ALA A 167 -14.52 -17.34 8.21
CA ALA A 167 -13.11 -17.18 7.86
C ALA A 167 -12.83 -17.57 6.40
N TRP A 168 -13.38 -18.69 5.94
CA TRP A 168 -13.28 -19.12 4.54
C TRP A 168 -13.97 -18.15 3.58
N LEU A 169 -15.10 -17.57 3.99
CA LEU A 169 -15.80 -16.58 3.20
C LEU A 169 -14.98 -15.29 3.05
N GLY A 170 -14.32 -14.84 4.12
CA GLY A 170 -13.35 -13.74 4.05
C GLY A 170 -12.21 -14.05 3.07
N LEU A 171 -11.58 -15.23 3.17
CA LEU A 171 -10.57 -15.64 2.19
C LEU A 171 -11.10 -15.73 0.75
N ALA A 172 -12.38 -16.06 0.55
CA ALA A 172 -12.99 -16.12 -0.79
C ALA A 172 -13.23 -14.73 -1.39
N ILE A 173 -13.36 -13.69 -0.55
CA ILE A 173 -13.54 -12.29 -0.92
C ILE A 173 -12.21 -11.54 -0.68
N PHE A 174 -11.09 -12.13 -1.11
CA PHE A 174 -9.76 -11.59 -0.87
C PHE A 174 -9.40 -10.35 -1.68
N PHE A 175 -10.13 -10.10 -2.76
CA PHE A 175 -9.76 -9.09 -3.75
C PHE A 175 -10.03 -7.65 -3.29
N ASP A 176 -10.81 -7.44 -2.22
CA ASP A 176 -11.07 -6.12 -1.63
C ASP A 176 -11.47 -6.21 -0.17
N ASP A 177 -10.81 -5.44 0.69
CA ASP A 177 -11.01 -5.43 2.14
C ASP A 177 -12.35 -4.80 2.56
N TYR A 178 -12.77 -3.71 1.92
CA TYR A 178 -14.07 -3.08 2.23
C TYR A 178 -15.26 -3.94 1.81
N ALA A 179 -15.22 -4.51 0.60
CA ALA A 179 -16.22 -5.46 0.14
C ALA A 179 -16.23 -6.72 1.01
N ASN A 180 -15.07 -7.21 1.43
CA ASN A 180 -14.95 -8.31 2.36
C ASN A 180 -15.65 -8.00 3.68
N THR A 181 -15.23 -6.93 4.35
CA THR A 181 -15.76 -6.55 5.67
C THR A 181 -17.28 -6.35 5.64
N LEU A 182 -17.79 -5.62 4.64
CA LEU A 182 -19.21 -5.36 4.50
C LEU A 182 -20.03 -6.58 4.12
N VAL A 183 -19.60 -7.35 3.11
CA VAL A 183 -20.38 -8.50 2.62
C VAL A 183 -20.33 -9.63 3.64
N VAL A 184 -19.14 -9.98 4.14
CA VAL A 184 -18.97 -11.07 5.09
C VAL A 184 -19.64 -10.74 6.41
N GLY A 185 -19.39 -9.56 6.97
CA GLY A 185 -20.00 -9.11 8.21
C GLY A 185 -21.52 -9.14 8.16
N ASN A 186 -22.13 -8.39 7.22
CA ASN A 186 -23.59 -8.25 7.16
C ASN A 186 -24.29 -9.58 6.88
N THR A 187 -23.67 -10.46 6.10
CA THR A 187 -24.31 -11.73 5.75
C THR A 187 -24.11 -12.79 6.82
N MET A 188 -22.95 -12.83 7.45
CA MET A 188 -22.69 -13.80 8.52
C MET A 188 -23.35 -13.39 9.83
N ARG A 189 -23.58 -12.11 10.10
CA ARG A 189 -24.28 -11.61 11.30
C ARG A 189 -25.53 -12.41 11.68
N PRO A 190 -26.58 -12.54 10.84
CA PRO A 190 -27.77 -13.30 11.21
C PRO A 190 -27.50 -14.80 11.40
N VAL A 191 -26.46 -15.35 10.77
CA VAL A 191 -26.05 -16.75 10.91
C VAL A 191 -25.33 -16.95 12.24
N THR A 192 -24.37 -16.09 12.55
CA THR A 192 -23.59 -16.13 13.79
C THR A 192 -24.44 -15.82 15.01
N ASP A 193 -25.40 -14.90 14.89
CA ASP A 193 -26.36 -14.59 15.95
C ASP A 193 -27.18 -15.85 16.32
N LYS A 194 -27.70 -16.56 15.32
CA LYS A 194 -28.41 -17.85 15.51
C LYS A 194 -27.52 -18.94 16.10
N LEU A 195 -26.24 -18.96 15.72
CA LEU A 195 -25.25 -19.89 16.24
C LEU A 195 -24.65 -19.43 17.58
N LYS A 196 -25.15 -18.34 18.19
CA LYS A 196 -24.68 -17.80 19.47
C LYS A 196 -23.17 -17.52 19.50
N ILE A 197 -22.63 -17.02 18.40
CA ILE A 197 -21.27 -16.48 18.31
C ILE A 197 -21.36 -14.98 18.65
N SER A 198 -20.47 -14.48 19.49
CA SER A 198 -20.42 -13.06 19.86
C SER A 198 -20.10 -12.19 18.65
N ARG A 199 -20.61 -10.95 18.64
CA ARG A 199 -20.37 -10.02 17.52
C ARG A 199 -18.94 -9.51 17.51
N GLU A 200 -18.31 -9.42 18.67
CA GLU A 200 -16.88 -9.17 18.80
C GLU A 200 -16.07 -10.24 18.06
N LYS A 201 -16.47 -11.52 18.19
CA LYS A 201 -15.81 -12.63 17.49
C LYS A 201 -16.03 -12.58 15.99
N LEU A 202 -17.26 -12.28 15.54
CA LEU A 202 -17.53 -12.10 14.12
C LEU A 202 -16.68 -10.97 13.54
N SER A 203 -16.68 -9.80 14.18
CA SER A 203 -15.88 -8.63 13.77
C SER A 203 -14.40 -8.98 13.66
N TYR A 204 -13.86 -9.69 14.65
CA TYR A 204 -12.46 -10.13 14.63
C TYR A 204 -12.15 -11.03 13.42
N ILE A 205 -13.01 -12.03 13.13
CA ILE A 205 -12.80 -12.94 11.99
C ILE A 205 -12.87 -12.18 10.67
N VAL A 206 -13.86 -11.28 10.54
CA VAL A 206 -14.09 -10.48 9.35
C VAL A 206 -12.89 -9.56 9.08
N ASP A 207 -12.45 -8.80 10.08
CA ASP A 207 -11.32 -7.88 9.96
C ASP A 207 -10.02 -8.62 9.62
N SER A 208 -9.73 -9.70 10.36
CA SER A 208 -8.52 -10.50 10.18
C SER A 208 -8.47 -11.33 8.88
N THR A 209 -9.55 -11.34 8.10
CA THR A 209 -9.58 -11.95 6.76
C THR A 209 -9.78 -10.93 5.64
N ALA A 210 -9.77 -9.63 5.96
CA ALA A 210 -9.82 -8.54 5.01
C ALA A 210 -8.40 -8.05 4.69
N ALA A 211 -7.88 -7.06 5.44
CA ALA A 211 -6.58 -6.42 5.17
C ALA A 211 -5.39 -7.39 5.09
N PRO A 212 -5.25 -8.43 5.94
CA PRO A 212 -4.14 -9.39 5.85
C PRO A 212 -4.11 -10.14 4.53
N VAL A 213 -5.27 -10.52 4.02
CA VAL A 213 -5.36 -11.28 2.77
C VAL A 213 -5.13 -10.34 1.60
N ALA A 214 -5.68 -9.12 1.67
CA ALA A 214 -5.50 -8.09 0.66
C ALA A 214 -4.01 -7.75 0.44
N CYS A 215 -3.23 -7.77 1.52
CA CYS A 215 -1.80 -7.48 1.56
C CYS A 215 -0.88 -8.58 0.95
N ILE A 216 -1.31 -9.85 0.96
CA ILE A 216 -0.47 -10.96 0.45
C ILE A 216 -0.99 -11.59 -0.84
N ALA A 217 -2.23 -11.28 -1.24
CA ALA A 217 -2.80 -11.84 -2.44
C ALA A 217 -2.29 -11.13 -3.69
N LEU A 218 -2.06 -11.91 -4.75
CA LEU A 218 -1.43 -11.43 -5.99
C LEU A 218 -2.30 -10.45 -6.77
N VAL A 219 -3.63 -10.51 -6.58
CA VAL A 219 -4.58 -9.67 -7.31
C VAL A 219 -5.65 -9.17 -6.36
N THR A 220 -5.54 -7.91 -5.97
CA THR A 220 -6.42 -7.23 -5.02
C THR A 220 -6.51 -5.75 -5.38
N THR A 221 -7.33 -5.00 -4.66
CA THR A 221 -7.31 -3.53 -4.73
C THR A 221 -6.03 -2.92 -4.16
N TRP A 222 -5.25 -3.67 -3.38
CA TRP A 222 -4.01 -3.21 -2.74
C TRP A 222 -2.79 -3.25 -3.66
N ILE A 223 -2.78 -4.17 -4.63
CA ILE A 223 -1.61 -4.41 -5.49
C ILE A 223 -1.11 -3.14 -6.17
N GLY A 224 -2.01 -2.22 -6.54
CA GLY A 224 -1.63 -0.95 -7.14
C GLY A 224 -0.81 -0.06 -6.22
N THR A 225 -1.19 0.00 -4.95
CA THR A 225 -0.44 0.79 -3.97
C THR A 225 0.87 0.11 -3.60
N GLU A 226 0.85 -1.19 -3.34
CA GLU A 226 2.06 -1.91 -2.91
C GLU A 226 3.14 -1.84 -3.99
N VAL A 227 2.79 -2.20 -5.23
CA VAL A 227 3.71 -2.12 -6.37
C VAL A 227 4.11 -0.68 -6.67
N GLY A 228 3.17 0.26 -6.61
CA GLY A 228 3.44 1.67 -6.90
C GLY A 228 4.37 2.35 -5.92
N LEU A 229 4.30 1.99 -4.64
CA LEU A 229 5.19 2.52 -3.62
C LEU A 229 6.57 1.85 -3.67
N ILE A 230 6.63 0.55 -3.98
CA ILE A 230 7.89 -0.15 -4.22
C ILE A 230 8.60 0.47 -5.43
N GLN A 231 7.88 0.71 -6.53
CA GLN A 231 8.44 1.34 -7.74
C GLN A 231 9.02 2.72 -7.45
N ALA A 232 8.25 3.59 -6.77
CA ALA A 232 8.72 4.92 -6.43
C ALA A 232 10.03 4.91 -5.64
N SER A 233 10.26 3.84 -4.88
CA SER A 233 11.53 3.62 -4.18
C SER A 233 12.62 3.09 -5.11
N LEU A 234 12.31 2.15 -6.00
CA LEU A 234 13.25 1.58 -6.98
C LEU A 234 13.87 2.64 -7.90
N ASP A 235 13.10 3.65 -8.28
CA ASP A 235 13.58 4.77 -9.10
C ASP A 235 14.78 5.51 -8.47
N THR A 236 14.96 5.37 -7.15
CA THR A 236 16.04 6.01 -6.38
C THR A 236 17.18 5.06 -6.00
N MET A 237 17.09 3.79 -6.39
CA MET A 237 18.02 2.72 -5.98
C MET A 237 18.66 2.06 -7.22
N PRO A 238 19.66 2.71 -7.84
CA PRO A 238 20.32 2.15 -9.02
C PRO A 238 21.01 0.83 -8.68
N GLY A 239 20.94 -0.13 -9.60
CA GLY A 239 21.60 -1.44 -9.48
C GLY A 239 20.77 -2.57 -8.87
N ILE A 240 19.50 -2.31 -8.50
CA ILE A 240 18.56 -3.37 -8.14
C ILE A 240 18.04 -4.06 -9.42
N SER A 241 18.06 -5.39 -9.45
CA SER A 241 17.45 -6.18 -10.51
C SER A 241 16.03 -6.61 -10.14
N GLY A 242 15.14 -6.64 -11.14
CA GLY A 242 13.76 -7.09 -11.01
C GLY A 242 12.72 -5.98 -11.01
N SER A 243 11.49 -6.32 -11.39
CA SER A 243 10.36 -5.38 -11.39
C SER A 243 9.80 -5.18 -9.97
N ALA A 244 9.13 -4.05 -9.72
CA ALA A 244 8.46 -3.80 -8.44
C ALA A 244 7.48 -4.92 -8.03
N TYR A 245 6.84 -5.55 -9.01
CA TYR A 245 5.95 -6.69 -8.80
C TYR A 245 6.71 -7.96 -8.40
N GLU A 246 7.90 -8.22 -8.98
CA GLU A 246 8.76 -9.34 -8.55
C GLU A 246 9.23 -9.16 -7.09
N LEU A 247 9.64 -7.95 -6.72
CA LEU A 247 10.03 -7.62 -5.34
C LEU A 247 8.86 -7.81 -4.37
N PHE A 248 7.65 -7.39 -4.77
CA PHE A 248 6.43 -7.65 -4.00
C PHE A 248 6.22 -9.16 -3.78
N ILE A 249 6.20 -9.97 -4.85
CA ILE A 249 6.03 -11.43 -4.75
C ILE A 249 7.09 -12.06 -3.84
N SER A 250 8.35 -11.62 -4.00
CA SER A 250 9.48 -12.12 -3.20
C SER A 250 9.40 -11.69 -1.74
N SER A 251 8.67 -10.62 -1.42
CA SER A 251 8.40 -10.17 -0.05
C SER A 251 7.32 -10.98 0.67
N ILE A 252 6.37 -11.60 -0.05
CA ILE A 252 5.23 -12.32 0.54
C ILE A 252 5.65 -13.34 1.62
N PRO A 253 6.67 -14.21 1.43
CA PRO A 253 7.10 -15.16 2.46
C PRO A 253 7.57 -14.50 3.77
N TYR A 254 7.98 -13.24 3.71
CA TYR A 254 8.44 -12.45 4.86
C TYR A 254 7.30 -11.65 5.51
N SER A 255 6.09 -11.64 4.93
CA SER A 255 4.90 -10.96 5.47
C SER A 255 4.32 -11.75 6.66
N PHE A 256 5.12 -11.89 7.72
CA PHE A 256 4.82 -12.76 8.85
C PHE A 256 3.52 -12.39 9.55
N TYR A 257 3.24 -11.11 9.79
CA TYR A 257 2.00 -10.74 10.48
C TYR A 257 0.75 -11.11 9.68
N PRO A 258 0.58 -10.71 8.40
CA PRO A 258 -0.57 -11.15 7.61
C PRO A 258 -0.77 -12.68 7.58
N ILE A 259 0.32 -13.42 7.34
CA ILE A 259 0.28 -14.89 7.30
C ILE A 259 -0.14 -15.47 8.65
N LEU A 260 0.48 -15.01 9.73
CA LEU A 260 0.19 -15.49 11.08
C LEU A 260 -1.20 -15.08 11.55
N ALA A 261 -1.69 -13.89 11.18
CA ALA A 261 -3.03 -13.42 11.51
C ALA A 261 -4.10 -14.31 10.86
N ILE A 262 -3.96 -14.61 9.57
CA ILE A 262 -4.86 -15.52 8.84
C ILE A 262 -4.84 -16.90 9.50
N LEU A 263 -3.65 -17.47 9.71
CA LEU A 263 -3.49 -18.76 10.37
C LEU A 263 -4.16 -18.77 11.75
N PHE A 264 -3.94 -17.71 12.52
CA PHE A 264 -4.44 -17.57 13.87
C PHE A 264 -5.98 -17.51 13.91
N VAL A 265 -6.64 -16.83 12.95
CA VAL A 265 -8.10 -16.87 12.79
C VAL A 265 -8.61 -18.30 12.64
N PHE A 266 -8.01 -19.09 11.75
CA PHE A 266 -8.42 -20.48 11.53
C PHE A 266 -8.16 -21.36 12.75
N LEU A 267 -7.05 -21.15 13.45
CA LEU A 267 -6.74 -21.86 14.70
C LEU A 267 -7.79 -21.57 15.77
N VAL A 268 -8.12 -20.29 16.03
CA VAL A 268 -9.10 -19.97 17.07
C VAL A 268 -10.50 -20.43 16.66
N ALA A 269 -10.91 -20.20 15.41
CA ALA A 269 -12.20 -20.67 14.89
C ALA A 269 -12.34 -22.21 14.93
N GLY A 270 -11.25 -22.92 14.62
CA GLY A 270 -11.21 -24.38 14.58
C GLY A 270 -11.06 -25.03 15.96
N MET A 271 -10.30 -24.45 16.87
CA MET A 271 -10.07 -25.02 18.20
C MET A 271 -11.12 -24.57 19.23
N GLY A 272 -11.80 -23.44 18.99
CA GLY A 272 -12.72 -22.84 19.97
C GLY A 272 -12.03 -22.43 21.27
N ARG A 273 -10.72 -22.17 21.21
CA ARG A 273 -9.90 -21.77 22.37
C ARG A 273 -9.71 -20.26 22.36
N ASP A 274 -10.76 -19.55 22.75
CA ASP A 274 -10.72 -18.12 22.98
C ASP A 274 -10.01 -17.79 24.30
N PHE A 275 -9.41 -16.60 24.39
CA PHE A 275 -8.72 -16.11 25.59
C PHE A 275 -9.04 -14.65 25.88
N GLY A 276 -8.71 -14.20 27.08
CA GLY A 276 -8.84 -12.80 27.48
C GLY A 276 -10.28 -12.25 27.38
N PRO A 277 -10.47 -11.03 26.85
CA PRO A 277 -11.80 -10.45 26.66
C PRO A 277 -12.70 -11.25 25.72
N MET A 278 -12.13 -11.83 24.66
CA MET A 278 -12.88 -12.62 23.67
C MET A 278 -13.51 -13.87 24.30
N TYR A 279 -12.79 -14.53 25.22
CA TYR A 279 -13.34 -15.67 25.97
C TYR A 279 -14.57 -15.31 26.79
N LYS A 280 -14.57 -14.14 27.43
CA LYS A 280 -15.73 -13.64 28.19
C LYS A 280 -16.91 -13.35 27.26
N ALA A 281 -16.66 -12.74 26.11
CA ALA A 281 -17.69 -12.45 25.10
C ALA A 281 -18.31 -13.74 24.54
N GLU A 282 -17.49 -14.74 24.21
CA GLU A 282 -17.98 -16.04 23.74
C GLU A 282 -18.75 -16.78 24.82
N ILE A 283 -18.30 -16.82 26.09
CA ILE A 283 -19.09 -17.43 27.17
C ILE A 283 -20.45 -16.76 27.32
N ARG A 284 -20.49 -15.41 27.31
CA ARG A 284 -21.73 -14.64 27.37
C ARG A 284 -22.68 -15.06 26.26
N ALA A 285 -22.22 -15.04 25.00
CA ALA A 285 -23.03 -15.43 23.86
C ALA A 285 -23.52 -16.88 23.97
N ARG A 286 -22.65 -17.83 24.35
CA ARG A 286 -22.95 -19.27 24.44
C ARG A 286 -23.97 -19.62 25.52
N THR A 287 -23.80 -19.04 26.71
CA THR A 287 -24.58 -19.40 27.91
C THR A 287 -25.89 -18.62 28.01
N THR A 288 -25.87 -17.32 27.70
CA THR A 288 -27.02 -16.42 27.86
C THR A 288 -27.76 -16.15 26.56
N GLY A 289 -27.12 -16.37 25.40
CA GLY A 289 -27.65 -15.95 24.10
C GLY A 289 -27.43 -14.46 23.78
N GLN A 290 -26.86 -13.67 24.69
CA GLN A 290 -26.53 -12.26 24.46
C GLN A 290 -25.25 -12.15 23.61
N VAL A 291 -25.44 -12.05 22.31
CA VAL A 291 -24.34 -11.93 21.32
C VAL A 291 -23.67 -10.56 21.32
N LEU A 292 -24.39 -9.53 21.77
CA LEU A 292 -23.90 -8.16 21.95
C LEU A 292 -23.37 -7.95 23.37
N GLY A 293 -22.39 -7.05 23.50
CA GLY A 293 -21.95 -6.55 24.80
C GLY A 293 -23.03 -5.70 25.51
N PRO A 294 -23.01 -5.62 26.85
CA PRO A 294 -23.99 -4.85 27.62
C PRO A 294 -24.05 -3.36 27.24
N ASP A 295 -22.91 -2.79 26.86
CA ASP A 295 -22.75 -1.37 26.51
C ASP A 295 -22.80 -1.11 25.00
N ALA A 296 -23.18 -2.11 24.20
CA ALA A 296 -23.16 -2.00 22.74
C ALA A 296 -24.28 -1.05 22.24
N GLN A 297 -23.89 0.02 21.54
CA GLN A 297 -24.83 0.92 20.87
C GLN A 297 -25.03 0.47 19.42
N VAL A 298 -26.17 -0.17 19.14
CA VAL A 298 -26.46 -0.80 17.83
C VAL A 298 -27.24 0.12 16.88
N ASP A 299 -28.00 1.08 17.42
CA ASP A 299 -29.06 1.78 16.69
C ASP A 299 -28.59 2.81 15.65
N SER A 300 -27.28 3.10 15.56
CA SER A 300 -26.71 4.03 14.56
C SER A 300 -25.76 3.38 13.54
N ALA A 301 -25.33 2.14 13.76
CA ALA A 301 -24.28 1.50 12.94
C ALA A 301 -24.78 0.81 11.67
N ALA A 302 -26.10 0.58 11.54
CA ALA A 302 -26.70 -0.21 10.45
C ALA A 302 -27.15 0.63 9.23
N ALA A 303 -26.97 1.96 9.24
CA ALA A 303 -27.62 2.87 8.29
C ALA A 303 -26.80 3.21 7.03
N SER A 304 -25.52 2.86 6.93
CA SER A 304 -24.60 3.48 5.95
C SER A 304 -24.08 2.58 4.81
N SER A 305 -24.76 1.48 4.44
CA SER A 305 -24.25 0.59 3.38
C SER A 305 -25.27 0.18 2.31
N LYS A 306 -26.20 1.08 1.93
CA LYS A 306 -27.18 0.83 0.85
C LYS A 306 -26.63 0.98 -0.58
N GLU A 307 -25.48 1.63 -0.79
CA GLU A 307 -25.03 1.94 -2.18
C GLU A 307 -24.65 0.68 -2.98
N LEU A 308 -24.05 -0.34 -2.34
CA LEU A 308 -23.53 -1.54 -3.01
C LEU A 308 -24.34 -2.81 -2.76
N THR A 309 -25.56 -2.71 -2.22
CA THR A 309 -26.40 -3.89 -2.03
C THR A 309 -26.90 -4.44 -3.38
N PRO A 310 -27.00 -5.78 -3.52
CA PRO A 310 -27.58 -6.41 -4.70
C PRO A 310 -28.99 -5.89 -4.99
N ILE A 311 -29.35 -5.80 -6.27
CA ILE A 311 -30.72 -5.42 -6.67
C ILE A 311 -31.72 -6.47 -6.14
N GLU A 312 -32.76 -6.00 -5.47
CA GLU A 312 -33.83 -6.87 -4.97
C GLU A 312 -34.53 -7.63 -6.10
N GLY A 313 -34.89 -8.89 -5.85
CA GLY A 313 -35.58 -9.74 -6.82
C GLY A 313 -34.72 -10.28 -7.97
N LYS A 314 -33.43 -9.93 -8.07
CA LYS A 314 -32.51 -10.49 -9.07
C LYS A 314 -31.77 -11.74 -8.54
N PRO A 315 -31.37 -12.68 -9.42
CA PRO A 315 -30.71 -13.91 -9.00
C PRO A 315 -29.30 -13.65 -8.45
N ARG A 316 -29.00 -14.20 -7.27
CA ARG A 316 -27.70 -14.12 -6.58
C ARG A 316 -26.84 -15.33 -6.96
N ARG A 317 -26.05 -15.20 -8.03
CA ARG A 317 -25.28 -16.30 -8.62
C ARG A 317 -23.80 -16.15 -8.30
N TRP A 318 -23.22 -17.11 -7.57
CA TRP A 318 -21.82 -17.07 -7.14
C TRP A 318 -20.81 -16.86 -8.29
N TYR A 319 -21.12 -17.41 -9.47
CA TYR A 319 -20.25 -17.30 -10.65
C TYR A 319 -20.21 -15.88 -11.23
N ASN A 320 -21.16 -15.00 -10.88
CA ASN A 320 -21.10 -13.57 -11.26
C ASN A 320 -20.03 -12.81 -10.49
N GLY A 321 -19.53 -13.35 -9.37
CA GLY A 321 -18.33 -12.86 -8.70
C GLY A 321 -17.08 -13.65 -9.05
N ALA A 322 -17.16 -14.98 -9.08
CA ALA A 322 -15.99 -15.81 -9.34
C ALA A 322 -15.42 -15.66 -10.76
N ILE A 323 -16.27 -15.62 -11.81
CA ILE A 323 -15.79 -15.59 -13.19
C ILE A 323 -14.99 -14.31 -13.49
N PRO A 324 -15.47 -13.08 -13.18
CA PRO A 324 -14.67 -11.87 -13.43
C PRO A 324 -13.30 -11.87 -12.74
N VAL A 325 -13.24 -12.34 -11.50
CA VAL A 325 -11.98 -12.44 -10.73
C VAL A 325 -11.05 -13.48 -11.37
N LEU A 326 -11.56 -14.64 -11.76
CA LEU A 326 -10.76 -15.67 -12.45
C LEU A 326 -10.28 -15.20 -13.83
N VAL A 327 -11.11 -14.45 -14.56
CA VAL A 327 -10.70 -13.83 -15.84
C VAL A 327 -9.58 -12.84 -15.61
N MET A 328 -9.68 -11.98 -14.59
CA MET A 328 -8.64 -11.03 -14.24
C MET A 328 -7.33 -11.73 -13.85
N ILE A 329 -7.37 -12.76 -12.99
CA ILE A 329 -6.18 -13.53 -12.59
C ILE A 329 -5.55 -14.23 -13.80
N GLY A 330 -6.38 -14.88 -14.62
CA GLY A 330 -5.90 -15.56 -15.83
C GLY A 330 -5.30 -14.60 -16.85
N ALA A 331 -5.91 -13.42 -17.01
CA ALA A 331 -5.41 -12.36 -17.87
C ALA A 331 -4.11 -11.72 -17.34
N LEU A 332 -3.94 -11.61 -16.01
CA LEU A 332 -2.67 -11.17 -15.42
C LEU A 332 -1.56 -12.16 -15.72
N ILE A 333 -1.78 -13.44 -15.43
CA ILE A 333 -0.80 -14.49 -15.72
C ILE A 333 -0.48 -14.46 -17.21
N TRP A 334 -1.49 -14.48 -18.07
CA TRP A 334 -1.30 -14.38 -19.51
C TRP A 334 -0.50 -13.13 -19.91
N GLY A 335 -0.82 -11.95 -19.37
CA GLY A 335 -0.10 -10.71 -19.63
C GLY A 335 1.37 -10.77 -19.24
N LEU A 336 1.69 -11.33 -18.06
CA LEU A 336 3.07 -11.51 -17.61
C LEU A 336 3.85 -12.41 -18.58
N PHE A 337 3.24 -13.47 -19.09
CA PHE A 337 3.85 -14.34 -20.11
C PHE A 337 4.00 -13.67 -21.50
N GLN A 338 3.15 -12.71 -21.84
CA GLN A 338 3.24 -11.99 -23.13
C GLN A 338 4.26 -10.87 -23.12
N THR A 339 4.38 -10.18 -21.99
CA THR A 339 5.27 -9.03 -21.82
C THR A 339 6.66 -9.43 -21.33
N GLY A 340 6.78 -10.60 -20.71
CA GLY A 340 8.03 -11.15 -20.19
C GLY A 340 8.79 -12.00 -21.21
N SER A 341 10.08 -12.19 -20.94
CA SER A 341 10.99 -13.02 -21.73
C SER A 341 11.88 -13.87 -20.83
N GLY A 342 12.21 -15.08 -21.27
CA GLY A 342 13.05 -16.00 -20.50
C GLY A 342 12.70 -17.47 -20.73
N ASP A 343 13.59 -18.35 -20.31
CA ASP A 343 13.43 -19.80 -20.45
C ASP A 343 12.74 -20.41 -19.22
N SER A 344 12.81 -19.72 -18.07
CA SER A 344 12.16 -20.12 -16.83
C SER A 344 11.00 -19.19 -16.45
N ILE A 345 10.01 -19.70 -15.71
CA ILE A 345 8.86 -18.91 -15.22
C ILE A 345 9.34 -17.70 -14.42
N ARG A 346 10.43 -17.85 -13.65
CA ARG A 346 11.00 -16.77 -12.85
C ARG A 346 11.57 -15.66 -13.73
N GLU A 347 12.30 -15.99 -14.79
CA GLU A 347 12.84 -14.99 -15.72
C GLU A 347 11.73 -14.26 -16.49
N ILE A 348 10.71 -15.01 -16.92
CA ILE A 348 9.54 -14.42 -17.61
C ILE A 348 8.86 -13.41 -16.70
N ILE A 349 8.55 -13.79 -15.45
CA ILE A 349 7.90 -12.87 -14.49
C ILE A 349 8.81 -11.70 -14.14
N GLY A 350 10.11 -11.93 -13.95
CA GLY A 350 11.06 -10.89 -13.55
C GLY A 350 11.29 -9.83 -14.63
N SER A 351 11.25 -10.21 -15.92
CA SER A 351 11.39 -9.28 -17.05
C SER A 351 10.06 -8.72 -17.58
N ALA A 352 8.93 -9.19 -17.06
CA ALA A 352 7.61 -8.79 -17.55
C ALA A 352 7.27 -7.34 -17.22
N ASP A 353 6.61 -6.66 -18.17
CA ASP A 353 5.89 -5.41 -17.91
C ASP A 353 4.62 -5.73 -17.13
N SER A 354 4.78 -5.68 -15.81
CA SER A 354 3.71 -5.95 -14.85
C SER A 354 2.60 -4.89 -14.92
N TYR A 355 2.91 -3.64 -15.29
CA TYR A 355 1.92 -2.57 -15.39
C TYR A 355 0.96 -2.82 -16.56
N THR A 356 1.50 -3.11 -17.74
CA THR A 356 0.69 -3.47 -18.91
C THR A 356 -0.13 -4.73 -18.64
N SER A 357 0.47 -5.73 -17.98
CA SER A 357 -0.22 -6.97 -17.61
C SER A 357 -1.41 -6.72 -16.66
N LEU A 358 -1.24 -5.86 -15.65
CA LEU A 358 -2.30 -5.47 -14.70
C LEU A 358 -3.41 -4.64 -15.38
N LEU A 359 -3.07 -3.80 -16.36
CA LEU A 359 -4.05 -3.07 -17.15
C LEU A 359 -4.94 -4.00 -17.98
N TRP A 360 -4.34 -4.95 -18.70
CA TRP A 360 -5.12 -5.94 -19.46
C TRP A 360 -5.98 -6.80 -18.55
N ALA A 361 -5.42 -7.24 -17.42
CA ALA A 361 -6.13 -8.04 -16.42
C ALA A 361 -7.37 -7.32 -15.88
N SER A 362 -7.21 -6.09 -15.41
CA SER A 362 -8.29 -5.30 -14.82
C SER A 362 -9.36 -4.94 -15.85
N LEU A 363 -8.97 -4.61 -17.10
CA LEU A 363 -9.91 -4.35 -18.20
C LEU A 363 -10.75 -5.59 -18.53
N LEU A 364 -10.11 -6.74 -18.70
CA LEU A 364 -10.82 -7.99 -19.02
C LEU A 364 -11.71 -8.46 -17.86
N GLY A 365 -11.30 -8.23 -16.61
CA GLY A 365 -12.12 -8.48 -15.42
C GLY A 365 -13.39 -7.64 -15.39
N VAL A 366 -13.27 -6.31 -15.55
CA VAL A 366 -14.43 -5.40 -15.64
C VAL A 366 -15.34 -5.80 -16.79
N PHE A 367 -14.77 -6.09 -17.96
CA PHE A 367 -15.53 -6.49 -19.13
C PHE A 367 -16.32 -7.78 -18.88
N ALA A 368 -15.70 -8.79 -18.27
CA ALA A 368 -16.38 -10.02 -17.88
C ALA A 368 -17.53 -9.76 -16.90
N ALA A 369 -17.33 -8.91 -15.89
CA ALA A 369 -18.37 -8.52 -14.94
C ALA A 369 -19.55 -7.81 -15.62
N ALA A 370 -19.26 -6.87 -16.52
CA ALA A 370 -20.27 -6.13 -17.28
C ALA A 370 -21.07 -7.05 -18.21
N VAL A 371 -20.38 -7.89 -19.01
CA VAL A 371 -21.01 -8.83 -19.94
C VAL A 371 -21.90 -9.82 -19.21
N LEU A 372 -21.43 -10.42 -18.11
CA LEU A 372 -22.24 -11.35 -17.32
C LEU A 372 -23.49 -10.67 -16.75
N SER A 373 -23.35 -9.44 -16.26
CA SER A 373 -24.47 -8.68 -15.69
C SER A 373 -25.52 -8.32 -16.75
N ALA A 374 -25.07 -7.92 -17.94
CA ALA A 374 -25.93 -7.52 -19.06
C ALA A 374 -26.62 -8.73 -19.72
N VAL A 375 -25.87 -9.78 -20.06
CA VAL A 375 -26.40 -10.98 -20.74
C VAL A 375 -27.43 -11.69 -19.86
N GLN A 376 -27.22 -11.73 -18.55
CA GLN A 376 -28.18 -12.31 -17.61
C GLN A 376 -29.35 -11.36 -17.28
N ARG A 377 -29.35 -10.14 -17.84
CA ARG A 377 -30.35 -9.09 -17.58
C ARG A 377 -30.51 -8.79 -16.09
N ILE A 378 -29.40 -8.85 -15.36
CA ILE A 378 -29.35 -8.51 -13.94
C ILE A 378 -29.30 -6.99 -13.80
N LEU A 379 -28.36 -6.38 -14.52
CA LEU A 379 -28.17 -4.93 -14.59
C LEU A 379 -28.36 -4.45 -16.04
N THR A 380 -28.98 -3.30 -16.19
CA THR A 380 -28.98 -2.50 -17.43
C THR A 380 -27.61 -1.86 -17.64
N ILE A 381 -27.33 -1.35 -18.85
CA ILE A 381 -26.07 -0.65 -19.12
C ILE A 381 -25.88 0.57 -18.19
N GLY A 382 -26.95 1.32 -17.91
CA GLY A 382 -26.90 2.44 -16.96
C GLY A 382 -26.52 1.97 -15.55
N GLU A 383 -27.18 0.93 -15.05
CA GLU A 383 -26.86 0.36 -13.72
C GLU A 383 -25.45 -0.23 -13.65
N ILE A 384 -24.92 -0.78 -14.76
CA ILE A 384 -23.53 -1.26 -14.83
C ILE A 384 -22.57 -0.09 -14.67
N VAL A 385 -22.79 1.02 -15.39
CA VAL A 385 -21.94 2.22 -15.30
C VAL A 385 -22.02 2.84 -13.91
N GLU A 386 -23.22 2.94 -13.33
CA GLU A 386 -23.40 3.45 -11.96
C GLU A 386 -22.71 2.55 -10.92
N ALA A 387 -22.84 1.24 -11.05
CA ALA A 387 -22.17 0.28 -10.17
C ALA A 387 -20.65 0.36 -10.30
N TRP A 388 -20.14 0.47 -11.53
CA TRP A 388 -18.73 0.69 -11.82
C TRP A 388 -18.23 2.00 -11.16
N TYR A 389 -18.92 3.12 -11.41
CA TYR A 389 -18.59 4.41 -10.80
C TYR A 389 -18.64 4.38 -9.26
N SER A 390 -19.61 3.67 -8.68
CA SER A 390 -19.68 3.47 -7.23
C SER A 390 -18.46 2.74 -6.68
N GLY A 391 -17.95 1.77 -7.42
CA GLY A 391 -16.69 1.09 -7.09
C GLY A 391 -15.48 2.02 -7.17
N LEU A 392 -15.41 2.88 -8.20
CA LEU A 392 -14.36 3.89 -8.34
C LEU A 392 -14.34 4.87 -7.16
N LYS A 393 -15.51 5.32 -6.70
CA LYS A 393 -15.63 6.20 -5.51
C LYS A 393 -14.97 5.57 -4.28
N GLY A 394 -15.10 4.26 -4.10
CA GLY A 394 -14.47 3.52 -3.00
C GLY A 394 -12.94 3.59 -3.00
N MET A 395 -12.33 3.70 -4.18
CA MET A 395 -10.88 3.77 -4.34
C MET A 395 -10.29 5.18 -4.23
N MET A 396 -11.13 6.22 -4.20
CA MET A 396 -10.67 7.63 -4.27
C MET A 396 -9.69 7.99 -3.15
N PHE A 397 -9.93 7.51 -1.93
CA PHE A 397 -9.08 7.82 -0.78
C PHE A 397 -7.67 7.24 -0.94
N ALA A 398 -7.56 5.98 -1.38
CA ALA A 398 -6.27 5.34 -1.65
C ALA A 398 -5.49 6.06 -2.75
N MET A 399 -6.18 6.51 -3.82
CA MET A 399 -5.53 7.25 -4.92
C MET A 399 -4.98 8.60 -4.48
N ILE A 400 -5.67 9.32 -3.59
CA ILE A 400 -5.18 10.58 -3.02
C ILE A 400 -3.91 10.33 -2.19
N ILE A 401 -3.90 9.27 -1.37
CA ILE A 401 -2.73 8.89 -0.57
C ILE A 401 -1.55 8.57 -1.48
N LEU A 402 -1.75 7.79 -2.54
CA LEU A 402 -0.69 7.42 -3.48
C LEU A 402 -0.06 8.62 -4.15
N ILE A 403 -0.88 9.54 -4.69
CA ILE A 403 -0.37 10.73 -5.37
C ILE A 403 0.45 11.57 -4.39
N LEU A 404 -0.05 11.81 -3.18
CA LEU A 404 0.69 12.58 -2.17
C LEU A 404 1.95 11.86 -1.68
N ALA A 405 1.92 10.52 -1.57
CA ALA A 405 3.08 9.72 -1.21
C ALA A 405 4.17 9.79 -2.28
N TRP A 406 3.82 9.67 -3.56
CA TRP A 406 4.76 9.83 -4.67
C TRP A 406 5.33 11.25 -4.75
N SER A 407 4.50 12.27 -4.53
CA SER A 407 4.98 13.65 -4.46
C SER A 407 5.95 13.86 -3.29
N LEU A 408 5.64 13.31 -2.11
CA LEU A 408 6.55 13.36 -0.97
C LEU A 408 7.86 12.63 -1.28
N ALA A 409 7.79 11.43 -1.86
CA ALA A 409 8.95 10.65 -2.30
C ALA A 409 9.86 11.43 -3.26
N GLU A 410 9.26 12.14 -4.21
CA GLU A 410 9.98 13.00 -5.15
C GLU A 410 10.69 14.13 -4.41
N THR A 411 10.03 14.82 -3.47
CA THR A 411 10.71 15.85 -2.67
C THR A 411 11.85 15.29 -1.82
N THR A 412 11.71 14.11 -1.23
CA THR A 412 12.80 13.49 -0.44
C THR A 412 13.97 13.04 -1.32
N THR A 413 13.69 12.68 -2.58
CA THR A 413 14.72 12.36 -3.58
C THR A 413 15.52 13.62 -3.93
N VAL A 414 14.83 14.72 -4.26
CA VAL A 414 15.46 16.00 -4.58
C VAL A 414 16.26 16.56 -3.39
N LEU A 415 15.79 16.32 -2.16
CA LEU A 415 16.48 16.75 -0.94
C LEU A 415 17.63 15.84 -0.51
N HIS A 416 17.89 14.74 -1.24
CA HIS A 416 18.93 13.76 -0.90
C HIS A 416 18.78 13.19 0.53
N SER A 417 17.54 12.95 0.94
CA SER A 417 17.22 12.47 2.30
C SER A 417 17.88 11.12 2.62
N ALA A 418 17.92 10.20 1.65
CA ALA A 418 18.56 8.90 1.81
C ALA A 418 20.08 9.04 2.00
N ASP A 419 20.75 9.84 1.18
CA ASP A 419 22.20 10.08 1.25
C ASP A 419 22.61 10.64 2.62
N TYR A 420 21.81 11.56 3.17
CA TYR A 420 22.05 12.09 4.50
C TYR A 420 21.94 11.00 5.58
N LEU A 421 20.88 10.18 5.56
CA LEU A 421 20.72 9.10 6.54
C LEU A 421 21.88 8.11 6.48
N VAL A 422 22.37 7.80 5.29
CA VAL A 422 23.54 6.93 5.09
C VAL A 422 24.79 7.56 5.69
N SER A 423 25.01 8.85 5.47
CA SER A 423 26.17 9.57 6.04
C SER A 423 26.23 9.51 7.57
N VAL A 424 25.07 9.39 8.23
CA VAL A 424 24.96 9.38 9.69
C VAL A 424 24.88 7.96 10.26
N LEU A 425 24.20 7.05 9.56
CA LEU A 425 23.82 5.74 10.09
C LEU A 425 24.56 4.57 9.43
N GLY A 426 25.15 4.73 8.25
CA GLY A 426 25.66 3.65 7.40
C GLY A 426 26.62 2.68 8.11
N ASP A 427 27.54 3.21 8.91
CA ASP A 427 28.54 2.41 9.65
C ASP A 427 28.02 1.89 11.00
N SER A 428 26.93 2.46 11.52
CA SER A 428 26.42 2.18 12.87
C SER A 428 25.21 1.25 12.89
N LEU A 429 24.48 1.16 11.78
CA LEU A 429 23.23 0.41 11.67
C LEU A 429 23.49 -0.93 10.98
N ASN A 430 23.41 -2.02 11.73
CA ASN A 430 23.46 -3.36 11.15
C ASN A 430 22.24 -3.56 10.22
N PRO A 431 22.44 -3.90 8.93
CA PRO A 431 21.35 -4.08 7.96
C PRO A 431 20.26 -5.06 8.43
N GLY A 432 20.62 -6.08 9.22
CA GLY A 432 19.68 -7.08 9.74
C GLY A 432 18.64 -6.53 10.73
N PHE A 433 18.89 -5.39 11.38
CA PHE A 433 17.90 -4.75 12.26
C PHE A 433 16.92 -3.83 11.52
N VAL A 434 17.22 -3.46 10.27
CA VAL A 434 16.40 -2.54 9.48
C VAL A 434 14.94 -3.01 9.38
N PRO A 435 14.65 -4.27 8.99
CA PRO A 435 13.26 -4.74 8.90
C PRO A 435 12.50 -4.63 10.23
N ALA A 436 13.14 -4.97 11.35
CA ALA A 436 12.50 -4.93 12.67
C ALA A 436 12.14 -3.49 13.11
N ILE A 437 13.06 -2.54 12.89
CA ILE A 437 12.81 -1.11 13.19
C ILE A 437 11.67 -0.59 12.30
N VAL A 438 11.72 -0.92 11.02
CA VAL A 438 10.72 -0.50 10.03
C VAL A 438 9.33 -1.07 10.38
N PHE A 439 9.24 -2.33 10.81
CA PHE A 439 7.99 -2.92 11.27
C PHE A 439 7.38 -2.12 12.43
N ILE A 440 8.19 -1.77 13.43
CA ILE A 440 7.72 -0.99 14.59
C ILE A 440 7.25 0.40 14.17
N LEU A 441 7.98 1.07 13.29
CA LEU A 441 7.59 2.39 12.78
C LEU A 441 6.29 2.32 11.98
N ALA A 442 6.13 1.32 11.12
CA ALA A 442 4.90 1.08 10.36
C ALA A 442 3.71 0.77 11.27
N ALA A 443 3.91 -0.10 12.26
CA ALA A 443 2.93 -0.43 13.28
C ALA A 443 2.45 0.79 14.07
N ILE A 444 3.36 1.63 14.59
CA ILE A 444 3.01 2.82 15.36
C ILE A 444 2.29 3.85 14.49
N THR A 445 2.77 4.04 13.25
CA THR A 445 2.19 4.99 12.31
C THR A 445 0.76 4.58 11.96
N ALA A 446 0.56 3.33 11.51
CA ALA A 446 -0.77 2.82 11.16
C ALA A 446 -1.72 2.76 12.35
N PHE A 447 -1.23 2.38 13.54
CA PHE A 447 -2.04 2.39 14.76
C PHE A 447 -2.57 3.78 15.09
N SER A 448 -1.72 4.79 14.94
CA SER A 448 -2.07 6.16 15.30
C SER A 448 -2.96 6.84 14.26
N THR A 449 -2.80 6.50 12.98
CA THR A 449 -3.63 7.04 11.90
C THR A 449 -4.92 6.26 11.68
N GLY A 450 -4.98 5.00 12.11
CA GLY A 450 -6.05 4.07 11.75
C GLY A 450 -6.11 3.79 10.26
N SER A 451 -4.95 3.70 9.59
CA SER A 451 -4.91 3.49 8.14
C SER A 451 -3.64 2.78 7.69
N SER A 452 -3.81 1.58 7.12
CA SER A 452 -2.75 0.82 6.47
C SER A 452 -2.14 1.58 5.28
N TRP A 453 -2.98 2.07 4.36
CA TRP A 453 -2.57 2.81 3.17
C TRP A 453 -1.69 4.01 3.49
N GLY A 454 -2.05 4.76 4.53
CA GLY A 454 -1.30 5.93 4.93
C GLY A 454 0.08 5.62 5.48
N ALA A 455 0.18 4.60 6.33
CA ALA A 455 1.48 4.19 6.86
C ALA A 455 2.42 3.69 5.76
N MET A 456 1.90 2.91 4.81
CA MET A 456 2.66 2.46 3.65
C MET A 456 3.12 3.64 2.79
N GLY A 457 2.22 4.57 2.48
CA GLY A 457 2.52 5.75 1.65
C GLY A 457 3.57 6.67 2.28
N ILE A 458 3.57 6.81 3.61
CA ILE A 458 4.58 7.60 4.33
C ILE A 458 5.94 6.87 4.36
N LEU A 459 5.95 5.57 4.68
CA LEU A 459 7.18 4.88 5.03
C LEU A 459 7.88 4.22 3.86
N MET A 460 7.16 3.59 2.93
CA MET A 460 7.78 2.79 1.87
C MET A 460 8.81 3.60 1.05
N PRO A 461 8.49 4.83 0.57
CA PRO A 461 9.42 5.62 -0.23
C PRO A 461 10.65 6.12 0.56
N LEU A 462 10.61 6.06 1.89
CA LEU A 462 11.69 6.49 2.76
C LEU A 462 12.59 5.31 3.18
N VAL A 463 11.96 4.24 3.66
CA VAL A 463 12.67 3.14 4.33
C VAL A 463 13.32 2.20 3.35
N LEU A 464 12.79 2.06 2.14
CA LEU A 464 13.37 1.16 1.15
C LEU A 464 14.68 1.72 0.58
N PRO A 465 14.76 3.01 0.17
CA PRO A 465 16.05 3.62 -0.21
C PRO A 465 17.06 3.62 0.93
N LEU A 466 16.61 3.89 2.17
CA LEU A 466 17.46 3.78 3.35
C LEU A 466 18.02 2.36 3.53
N ALA A 467 17.17 1.33 3.43
CA ALA A 467 17.57 -0.05 3.59
C ALA A 467 18.61 -0.44 2.53
N TRP A 468 18.35 -0.09 1.27
CA TRP A 468 19.29 -0.33 0.19
C TRP A 468 20.63 0.36 0.44
N ALA A 469 20.60 1.63 0.82
CA ALA A 469 21.84 2.37 0.98
C ALA A 469 22.65 1.91 2.21
N VAL A 470 21.98 1.47 3.29
CA VAL A 470 22.63 0.78 4.42
C VAL A 470 23.23 -0.56 3.99
N MET A 471 22.52 -1.33 3.14
CA MET A 471 23.07 -2.56 2.55
C MET A 471 24.28 -2.26 1.66
N THR A 472 24.25 -1.21 0.83
CA THR A 472 25.37 -0.77 -0.01
C THR A 472 26.59 -0.38 0.81
N ALA A 473 26.40 0.41 1.88
CA ALA A 473 27.48 0.78 2.80
C ALA A 473 28.16 -0.45 3.44
N ASN A 474 27.39 -1.51 3.68
CA ASN A 474 27.86 -2.77 4.25
C ASN A 474 28.26 -3.82 3.21
N GLN A 475 28.35 -3.46 1.92
CA GLN A 475 28.69 -4.36 0.81
C GLN A 475 27.75 -5.57 0.65
N MET A 476 26.48 -5.41 1.04
CA MET A 476 25.42 -6.44 1.01
C MET A 476 24.47 -6.23 -0.18
N THR A 477 25.00 -5.99 -1.38
CA THR A 477 24.20 -5.73 -2.60
C THR A 477 24.06 -6.94 -3.52
N ASP A 478 24.58 -8.10 -3.11
CA ASP A 478 24.44 -9.35 -3.85
C ASP A 478 23.01 -9.92 -3.73
N ILE A 479 22.61 -10.74 -4.70
CA ILE A 479 21.27 -11.37 -4.75
C ILE A 479 20.99 -12.19 -3.47
N GLY A 480 22.01 -12.77 -2.85
CA GLY A 480 21.87 -13.50 -1.59
C GLY A 480 21.42 -12.61 -0.43
N SER A 481 21.79 -11.33 -0.46
CA SER A 481 21.44 -10.32 0.55
C SER A 481 20.06 -9.66 0.35
N TYR A 482 19.39 -9.90 -0.78
CA TYR A 482 18.08 -9.29 -1.07
C TYR A 482 16.97 -9.70 -0.08
N HIS A 483 17.18 -10.75 0.71
CA HIS A 483 16.29 -11.12 1.80
C HIS A 483 16.04 -9.97 2.80
N ILE A 484 17.01 -9.07 3.01
CA ILE A 484 16.84 -7.87 3.85
C ILE A 484 15.88 -6.89 3.20
N LEU A 485 16.00 -6.69 1.88
CA LEU A 485 15.12 -5.82 1.11
C LEU A 485 13.68 -6.37 1.10
N TYR A 486 13.52 -7.66 0.79
CA TYR A 486 12.23 -8.35 0.84
C TYR A 486 11.60 -8.29 2.23
N SER A 487 12.40 -8.50 3.29
CA SER A 487 11.96 -8.37 4.68
C SER A 487 11.56 -6.94 5.03
N THR A 488 12.23 -5.93 4.47
CA THR A 488 11.92 -4.52 4.72
C THR A 488 10.59 -4.15 4.08
N ILE A 489 10.37 -4.52 2.81
CA ILE A 489 9.08 -4.35 2.12
C ILE A 489 7.98 -5.02 2.95
N ALA A 490 8.16 -6.29 3.27
CA ALA A 490 7.20 -7.05 4.06
C ALA A 490 6.97 -6.44 5.45
N SER A 491 7.99 -5.85 6.08
CA SER A 491 7.87 -5.21 7.40
C SER A 491 7.05 -3.93 7.35
N VAL A 492 7.17 -3.13 6.28
CA VAL A 492 6.28 -1.97 6.07
C VAL A 492 4.85 -2.44 5.91
N LEU A 493 4.62 -3.41 5.01
CA LEU A 493 3.29 -3.90 4.70
C LEU A 493 2.64 -4.56 5.93
N ALA A 494 3.34 -5.50 6.54
CA ALA A 494 2.90 -6.24 7.73
C ALA A 494 2.71 -5.33 8.95
N GLY A 495 3.61 -4.36 9.16
CA GLY A 495 3.51 -3.40 10.25
C GLY A 495 2.31 -2.47 10.06
N ALA A 496 2.05 -2.02 8.83
CA ALA A 496 0.89 -1.21 8.52
C ALA A 496 -0.42 -1.96 8.80
N VAL A 497 -0.55 -3.20 8.33
CA VAL A 497 -1.73 -4.05 8.59
C VAL A 497 -1.88 -4.34 10.09
N TRP A 498 -0.79 -4.60 10.81
CA TRP A 498 -0.83 -4.81 12.26
C TRP A 498 -1.34 -3.58 13.01
N GLY A 499 -0.81 -2.40 12.66
CA GLY A 499 -1.17 -1.16 13.33
C GLY A 499 -2.64 -0.82 13.09
N ASP A 500 -3.09 -0.98 11.85
CA ASP A 500 -4.48 -0.79 11.44
C ASP A 500 -5.43 -1.69 12.24
N HIS A 501 -5.19 -3.00 12.25
CA HIS A 501 -5.96 -3.99 13.03
C HIS A 501 -6.05 -3.69 14.53
N CYS A 502 -5.02 -3.10 15.10
CA CYS A 502 -4.99 -2.79 16.53
C CYS A 502 -5.63 -1.43 16.83
N SER A 503 -5.86 -0.59 15.82
CA SER A 503 -6.29 0.79 16.01
C SER A 503 -7.80 0.88 16.29
N PRO A 504 -8.23 1.55 17.38
CA PRO A 504 -9.65 1.74 17.66
C PRO A 504 -10.34 2.73 16.71
N ILE A 505 -9.57 3.43 15.88
CA ILE A 505 -10.05 4.43 14.92
C ILE A 505 -9.86 3.98 13.47
N SER A 506 -9.39 2.75 13.26
CA SER A 506 -9.21 2.18 11.93
C SER A 506 -10.54 2.11 11.18
N ASP A 507 -10.50 2.48 9.91
CA ASP A 507 -11.64 2.37 9.00
C ASP A 507 -12.08 0.92 8.83
N THR A 508 -11.15 0.00 8.59
CA THR A 508 -11.42 -1.45 8.43
C THR A 508 -11.94 -2.08 9.73
N THR A 509 -11.38 -1.73 10.89
CA THR A 509 -11.87 -2.22 12.20
C THR A 509 -13.25 -1.65 12.54
N ILE A 510 -13.48 -0.35 12.31
CA ILE A 510 -14.81 0.26 12.51
C ILE A 510 -15.83 -0.38 11.57
N LEU A 511 -15.49 -0.56 10.29
CA LEU A 511 -16.39 -1.15 9.30
C LEU A 511 -16.71 -2.60 9.63
N SER A 512 -15.73 -3.40 10.04
CA SER A 512 -15.92 -4.77 10.51
C SER A 512 -16.85 -4.83 11.73
N SER A 513 -16.67 -3.90 12.69
CA SER A 513 -17.51 -3.81 13.87
C SER A 513 -18.94 -3.35 13.55
N MET A 514 -19.13 -2.44 12.61
CA MET A 514 -20.46 -1.99 12.17
C MET A 514 -21.17 -3.04 11.32
N ALA A 515 -20.41 -3.81 10.53
CA ALA A 515 -20.92 -4.88 9.68
C ALA A 515 -21.22 -6.17 10.45
N SER A 516 -20.68 -6.34 11.65
CA SER A 516 -20.95 -7.47 12.55
C SER A 516 -22.11 -7.21 13.51
#